data_AF-A0A5C6CDI6-F1
#
_entry.id   AF-A0A5C6CDI6-F1
#
_cell.length_a   1.000
_cell.length_b   1.000
_cell.length_c   1.000
_cell.angle_alpha   90.00
_cell.angle_beta   90.00
_cell.angle_gamma   90.00
#
_symmetry.space_group_name_H-M   'P 1'
#
loop_
_entity.id
_entity.type
_entity.pdbx_description
1 polymer ?
#
loop_
_entity_poly.entity_id
_entity_poly.type
_entity_poly.pdbx_seq_one_letter_code
_entity_poly.pdbx_strand_id
1 'polypeptide(L)'
;MASIHREKRSGKVVYRLQFYDKDNRRRSIRLGDRTKKAADTIKSRIEDLVSVSISGCAPSNDTAQWLSTLGEDMATKLAKAGFQTYVPRRDSAKLGEFLSSFIAARKIESAASTITNFEQVKRCLVDHFGADRDLRTITEADADDWRMTLIEKYAEATMSKLVKRARQIFKTALRRGLVGMNPFAEVKTGSEQNDARQHFIDHDTIEKVISASPDFEWKLIIALARYGGVRTPSETLALKWGDIDWENDRMTVPSQKTKKQGKPWRVVPLFPELRPYLSEAFDQAADGTEFVINRYRDRSSNLRTQFCRIIKKAGVTIWPRLFQNLRASRETELANEYPLHVVTAWLGNTPKVATKHYLQVTDDHFRKAAAGMGATVGAVSDCQGVNCTHSCTHSQSENPEESTILGVLGDLLAPRVGLEPNLVV
;
A
#
# COMPACT_ATOMS: atom_id res chain seq x y z
N MET A 1 -36.91 41.03 3.32
CA MET A 1 -37.33 40.47 2.02
C MET A 1 -36.34 40.86 0.94
N ALA A 2 -36.08 39.98 -0.04
CA ALA A 2 -35.16 40.26 -1.13
C ALA A 2 -35.90 40.73 -2.40
N SER A 3 -35.26 41.58 -3.20
CA SER A 3 -35.79 42.10 -4.45
C SER A 3 -34.80 41.88 -5.60
N ILE A 4 -35.33 41.64 -6.80
CA ILE A 4 -34.53 41.54 -8.03
C ILE A 4 -34.76 42.80 -8.86
N HIS A 5 -33.67 43.43 -9.26
CA HIS A 5 -33.65 44.58 -10.13
C HIS A 5 -33.05 44.20 -11.48
N ARG A 6 -33.76 44.52 -12.55
CA ARG A 6 -33.29 44.37 -13.93
C ARG A 6 -32.49 45.61 -14.32
N GLU A 7 -31.29 45.41 -14.83
CA GLU A 7 -30.41 46.48 -15.30
C GLU A 7 -30.00 46.21 -16.75
N LYS A 8 -29.74 47.28 -17.52
CA LYS A 8 -29.09 47.17 -18.84
C LYS A 8 -27.65 47.63 -18.71
N ARG A 9 -26.70 46.78 -19.11
CA ARG A 9 -25.27 47.10 -19.16
C ARG A 9 -24.66 46.54 -20.43
N SER A 10 -23.94 47.37 -21.19
CA SER A 10 -23.22 46.97 -22.40
C SER A 10 -24.07 46.15 -23.37
N GLY A 11 -25.32 46.57 -23.61
CA GLY A 11 -26.27 45.88 -24.50
C GLY A 11 -26.92 44.61 -23.93
N LYS A 12 -26.52 44.14 -22.74
CA LYS A 12 -27.06 42.92 -22.11
C LYS A 12 -27.96 43.24 -20.93
N VAL A 13 -28.97 42.39 -20.70
CA VAL A 13 -29.83 42.44 -19.52
C VAL A 13 -29.12 41.72 -18.38
N VAL A 14 -28.88 42.41 -17.28
CA VAL A 14 -28.26 41.83 -16.09
C VAL A 14 -29.17 42.00 -14.88
N TYR A 15 -29.01 41.12 -13.89
CA TYR A 15 -29.83 41.14 -12.68
C TYR A 15 -28.98 41.48 -11.44
N ARG A 16 -29.54 42.35 -10.58
CA ARG A 16 -29.01 42.69 -9.26
C ARG A 16 -30.04 42.32 -8.20
N LEU A 17 -29.62 41.49 -7.26
CA LEU A 17 -30.41 41.11 -6.09
C LEU A 17 -30.07 42.05 -4.93
N GLN A 18 -31.09 42.57 -4.25
CA GLN A 18 -30.92 43.40 -3.05
C GLN A 18 -31.71 42.82 -1.88
N PHE A 19 -31.18 42.93 -0.68
CA PHE A 19 -31.80 42.44 0.54
C PHE A 19 -31.26 43.20 1.76
N TYR A 20 -31.87 43.00 2.93
CA TYR A 20 -31.38 43.51 4.21
C TYR A 20 -30.80 42.34 5.01
N ASP A 21 -29.60 42.52 5.57
CA ASP A 21 -28.97 41.52 6.45
C ASP A 21 -29.54 41.55 7.88
N LYS A 22 -29.03 40.67 8.75
CA LYS A 22 -29.45 40.58 10.15
C LYS A 22 -29.21 41.86 10.96
N ASP A 23 -28.29 42.71 10.52
CA ASP A 23 -27.97 44.01 11.15
C ASP A 23 -28.78 45.15 10.51
N ASN A 24 -29.81 44.81 9.73
CA ASN A 24 -30.66 45.73 8.97
C ASN A 24 -29.88 46.60 7.95
N ARG A 25 -28.74 46.13 7.47
CA ARG A 25 -27.95 46.82 6.43
C ARG A 25 -28.35 46.32 5.05
N ARG A 26 -28.53 47.26 4.12
CA ARG A 26 -28.83 46.92 2.72
C ARG A 26 -27.62 46.30 2.05
N ARG A 27 -27.75 45.07 1.57
CA ARG A 27 -26.75 44.34 0.78
C ARG A 27 -27.21 44.18 -0.66
N SER A 28 -26.26 43.98 -1.56
CA SER A 28 -26.56 43.70 -2.96
C SER A 28 -25.60 42.69 -3.58
N ILE A 29 -26.12 41.81 -4.43
CA ILE A 29 -25.37 40.80 -5.17
C ILE A 29 -25.67 40.97 -6.66
N ARG A 30 -24.63 41.10 -7.48
CA ARG A 30 -24.76 41.14 -8.95
C ARG A 30 -24.75 39.71 -9.49
N LEU A 31 -25.86 39.29 -10.09
CA LEU A 31 -26.04 37.94 -10.64
C LEU A 31 -25.50 37.80 -12.08
N GLY A 32 -25.26 38.92 -12.75
CA GLY A 32 -24.76 38.94 -14.13
C GLY A 32 -25.86 38.71 -15.17
N ASP A 33 -25.44 38.28 -16.36
CA ASP A 33 -26.31 37.92 -17.49
C ASP A 33 -26.88 36.51 -17.25
N ARG A 34 -28.17 36.44 -16.91
CA ARG A 34 -28.90 35.21 -16.58
C ARG A 34 -30.38 35.40 -16.92
N THR A 35 -31.15 34.31 -16.99
CA THR A 35 -32.62 34.39 -17.17
C THR A 35 -33.31 34.90 -15.89
N LYS A 36 -34.48 35.54 -16.04
CA LYS A 36 -35.31 35.98 -14.91
C LYS A 36 -35.60 34.84 -13.94
N LYS A 37 -35.98 33.67 -14.48
CA LYS A 37 -36.28 32.45 -13.70
C LYS A 37 -35.08 31.99 -12.85
N ALA A 38 -33.87 32.02 -13.40
CA ALA A 38 -32.66 31.69 -12.66
C ALA A 38 -32.38 32.72 -11.55
N ALA A 39 -32.60 34.00 -11.82
CA ALA A 39 -32.48 35.05 -10.81
C ALA A 39 -33.49 34.86 -9.67
N ASP A 40 -34.75 34.58 -9.98
CA ASP A 40 -35.82 34.31 -9.01
C ASP A 40 -35.49 33.09 -8.14
N THR A 41 -34.95 32.02 -8.74
CA THR A 41 -34.49 30.83 -8.00
C THR A 41 -33.39 31.19 -7.00
N ILE A 42 -32.38 31.97 -7.41
CA ILE A 42 -31.31 32.43 -6.52
C ILE A 42 -31.88 33.32 -5.42
N LYS A 43 -32.84 34.20 -5.74
CA LYS A 43 -33.52 35.04 -4.75
C LYS A 43 -34.14 34.21 -3.64
N SER A 44 -34.89 33.16 -3.95
CA SER A 44 -35.48 32.29 -2.92
C SER A 44 -34.41 31.67 -2.01
N ARG A 45 -33.26 31.27 -2.55
CA ARG A 45 -32.14 30.75 -1.74
C ARG A 45 -31.49 31.82 -0.86
N ILE A 46 -31.39 33.07 -1.33
CA ILE A 46 -30.90 34.19 -0.51
C ILE A 46 -31.91 34.53 0.60
N GLU A 47 -33.21 34.48 0.33
CA GLU A 47 -34.23 34.74 1.35
C GLU A 47 -34.18 33.70 2.48
N ASP A 48 -33.97 32.43 2.12
CA ASP A 48 -33.72 31.35 3.09
C ASP A 48 -32.46 31.62 3.93
N LEU A 49 -31.34 32.00 3.28
CA LEU A 49 -30.09 32.37 3.98
C LEU A 49 -30.25 33.57 4.92
N VAL A 50 -31.03 34.59 4.53
CA VAL A 50 -31.33 35.74 5.39
C VAL A 50 -32.13 35.30 6.59
N SER A 51 -33.19 34.51 6.38
CA SER A 51 -34.02 33.94 7.46
C SER A 51 -33.16 33.20 8.49
N VAL A 52 -32.32 32.28 8.01
CA VAL A 52 -31.36 31.50 8.79
C VAL A 52 -30.36 32.38 9.55
N SER A 53 -29.89 33.47 8.93
CA SER A 53 -28.95 34.40 9.59
C SER A 53 -29.56 35.17 10.75
N ILE A 54 -30.89 35.30 10.77
CA ILE A 54 -31.66 35.98 11.82
C ILE A 54 -32.07 34.96 12.90
N SER A 55 -32.58 33.79 12.49
CA SER A 55 -33.13 32.79 13.40
C SER A 55 -32.09 31.86 14.04
N GLY A 56 -30.91 31.73 13.43
CA GLY A 56 -29.89 30.78 13.87
C GLY A 56 -30.18 29.31 13.51
N CYS A 57 -31.23 29.04 12.73
CA CYS A 57 -31.58 27.68 12.26
C CYS A 57 -30.63 27.20 11.14
N ALA A 58 -30.75 25.94 10.73
CA ALA A 58 -30.05 25.44 9.54
C ALA A 58 -30.77 25.87 8.24
N PRO A 59 -30.04 26.08 7.12
CA PRO A 59 -30.65 26.28 5.80
C PRO A 59 -31.52 25.09 5.37
N SER A 60 -32.51 25.35 4.51
CA SER A 60 -33.27 24.27 3.88
C SER A 60 -32.37 23.31 3.10
N ASN A 61 -32.78 22.05 2.95
CA ASN A 61 -32.00 21.02 2.24
C ASN A 61 -31.58 21.46 0.84
N ASP A 62 -32.50 22.06 0.08
CA ASP A 62 -32.20 22.59 -1.24
C ASP A 62 -31.15 23.71 -1.23
N THR A 63 -31.23 24.63 -0.27
CA THR A 63 -30.26 25.73 -0.13
C THR A 63 -28.90 25.18 0.28
N ALA A 64 -28.85 24.21 1.19
CA ALA A 64 -27.63 23.50 1.57
C ALA A 64 -26.99 22.77 0.37
N GLN A 65 -27.79 22.07 -0.43
CA GLN A 65 -27.32 21.41 -1.64
C GLN A 65 -26.82 22.43 -2.68
N TRP A 66 -27.56 23.51 -2.89
CA TRP A 66 -27.14 24.60 -3.78
C TRP A 66 -25.79 25.20 -3.36
N LEU A 67 -25.61 25.51 -2.06
CA LEU A 67 -24.35 26.02 -1.50
C LEU A 67 -23.15 25.09 -1.77
N SER A 68 -23.36 23.77 -1.72
CA SER A 68 -22.31 22.79 -2.02
C SER A 68 -21.83 22.82 -3.49
N THR A 69 -22.73 23.16 -4.41
CA THR A 69 -22.52 23.14 -5.87
C THR A 69 -22.11 24.48 -6.50
N LEU A 70 -21.95 25.55 -5.71
CA LEU A 70 -21.70 26.89 -6.24
C LEU A 70 -20.47 26.98 -7.16
N GLY A 71 -20.40 27.96 -8.05
CA GLY A 71 -19.14 28.39 -8.67
C GLY A 71 -18.34 29.31 -7.76
N GLU A 72 -17.04 29.49 -8.00
CA GLU A 72 -16.17 30.38 -7.21
C GLU A 72 -16.71 31.82 -7.17
N ASP A 73 -17.11 32.38 -8.32
CA ASP A 73 -17.67 33.73 -8.43
C ASP A 73 -18.88 33.96 -7.50
N MET A 74 -19.83 33.01 -7.48
CA MET A 74 -21.02 33.14 -6.63
C MET A 74 -20.69 32.93 -5.15
N ALA A 75 -19.78 32.00 -4.82
CA ALA A 75 -19.29 31.79 -3.46
C ALA A 75 -18.62 33.06 -2.90
N THR A 76 -17.75 33.71 -3.69
CA THR A 76 -17.11 34.98 -3.30
C THR A 76 -18.13 36.10 -3.12
N LYS A 77 -19.15 36.19 -4.00
CA LYS A 77 -20.23 37.17 -3.87
C LYS A 77 -21.05 36.97 -2.59
N LEU A 78 -21.39 35.73 -2.26
CA LEU A 78 -22.11 35.39 -1.03
C LEU A 78 -21.29 35.69 0.22
N ALA A 79 -19.99 35.36 0.22
CA ALA A 79 -19.10 35.69 1.33
C ALA A 79 -19.00 37.20 1.56
N LYS A 80 -18.82 38.00 0.49
CA LYS A 80 -18.84 39.48 0.56
C LYS A 80 -20.17 40.05 1.03
N ALA A 81 -21.26 39.33 0.78
CA ALA A 81 -22.60 39.73 1.20
C ALA A 81 -22.95 39.35 2.65
N GLY A 82 -22.01 38.75 3.39
CA GLY A 82 -22.18 38.41 4.82
C GLY A 82 -22.57 36.95 5.09
N PHE A 83 -22.64 36.09 4.07
CA PHE A 83 -23.01 34.68 4.23
C PHE A 83 -21.81 33.72 4.31
N GLN A 84 -20.62 34.23 4.66
CA GLN A 84 -19.38 33.46 4.70
C GLN A 84 -19.46 32.21 5.59
N THR A 85 -20.24 32.25 6.69
CA THR A 85 -20.45 31.09 7.57
C THR A 85 -21.24 29.95 6.91
N TYR A 86 -22.07 30.26 5.90
CA TYR A 86 -22.92 29.29 5.20
C TYR A 86 -22.30 28.78 3.90
N VAL A 87 -21.40 29.56 3.29
CA VAL A 87 -20.66 29.12 2.13
C VAL A 87 -19.56 28.17 2.59
N PRO A 88 -19.54 26.91 2.11
CA PRO A 88 -18.47 25.97 2.46
C PRO A 88 -17.12 26.64 2.20
N ARG A 89 -16.24 26.66 3.20
CA ARG A 89 -14.93 27.32 3.08
C ARG A 89 -14.18 26.71 1.91
N ARG A 90 -13.95 27.52 0.88
CA ARG A 90 -13.33 27.09 -0.37
C ARG A 90 -11.83 27.31 -0.35
N ASP A 91 -11.18 26.91 0.73
CA ASP A 91 -9.72 26.90 0.76
C ASP A 91 -9.25 25.93 -0.32
N SER A 92 -8.61 26.47 -1.35
CA SER A 92 -7.79 25.69 -2.25
C SER A 92 -6.34 25.99 -1.93
N ALA A 93 -5.46 25.03 -2.22
CA ALA A 93 -4.03 25.20 -2.09
C ALA A 93 -3.37 24.95 -3.44
N LYS A 94 -2.21 25.57 -3.66
CA LYS A 94 -1.35 25.21 -4.77
C LYS A 94 -0.76 23.82 -4.53
N LEU A 95 -0.62 23.03 -5.59
CA LEU A 95 -0.15 21.66 -5.54
C LEU A 95 1.20 21.55 -4.80
N GLY A 96 2.18 22.39 -5.18
CA GLY A 96 3.52 22.37 -4.59
C GLY A 96 3.54 22.72 -3.10
N GLU A 97 2.74 23.70 -2.70
CA GLU A 97 2.58 24.11 -1.29
C GLU A 97 1.98 22.96 -0.46
N PHE A 98 0.87 22.39 -0.95
CA PHE A 98 0.20 21.28 -0.27
C PHE A 98 1.09 20.05 -0.14
N LEU A 99 1.80 19.66 -1.20
CA LEU A 99 2.71 18.53 -1.17
C LEU A 99 3.84 18.75 -0.15
N SER A 100 4.39 19.95 -0.09
CA SER A 100 5.46 20.29 0.86
C SER A 100 4.95 20.24 2.31
N SER A 101 3.77 20.82 2.59
CA SER A 101 3.11 20.74 3.89
C SER A 101 2.79 19.29 4.29
N PHE A 102 2.27 18.49 3.35
CA PHE A 102 1.94 17.08 3.55
C PHE A 102 3.17 16.25 3.94
N ILE A 103 4.31 16.48 3.29
CA ILE A 103 5.55 15.75 3.57
C ILE A 103 6.14 16.22 4.90
N ALA A 104 6.17 17.53 5.16
CA ALA A 104 6.67 18.08 6.42
C ALA A 104 5.93 17.48 7.63
N ALA A 105 4.59 17.41 7.57
CA ALA A 105 3.78 16.79 8.62
C ALA A 105 4.14 15.32 8.88
N ARG A 106 4.51 14.56 7.83
CA ARG A 106 4.86 13.13 7.96
C ARG A 106 6.27 12.87 8.45
N LYS A 107 7.18 13.84 8.37
CA LYS A 107 8.57 13.67 8.84
C LYS A 107 8.64 13.26 10.31
N ILE A 108 7.64 13.64 11.11
CA ILE A 108 7.54 13.33 12.53
C ILE A 108 7.26 11.84 12.76
N GLU A 109 6.35 11.25 12.00
CA GLU A 109 5.83 9.90 12.25
C GLU A 109 6.43 8.81 11.33
N SER A 110 7.01 9.20 10.20
CA SER A 110 7.45 8.28 9.14
C SER A 110 8.96 8.06 9.12
N ALA A 111 9.38 6.87 8.68
CA ALA A 111 10.79 6.59 8.46
C ALA A 111 11.36 7.42 7.29
N ALA A 112 12.66 7.74 7.33
CA ALA A 112 13.32 8.54 6.29
C ALA A 112 13.10 7.99 4.87
N SER A 113 13.17 6.68 4.68
CA SER A 113 12.90 6.04 3.38
C SER A 113 11.47 6.26 2.89
N THR A 114 10.50 6.34 3.80
CA THR A 114 9.10 6.64 3.45
C THR A 114 8.95 8.07 2.97
N ILE A 115 9.67 9.01 3.60
CA ILE A 115 9.76 10.42 3.18
C ILE A 115 10.40 10.54 1.81
N THR A 116 11.54 9.89 1.56
CA THR A 116 12.18 9.88 0.22
C THR A 116 11.22 9.45 -0.88
N ASN A 117 10.40 8.44 -0.61
CA ASN A 117 9.41 8.00 -1.59
C ASN A 117 8.25 9.00 -1.78
N PHE A 118 7.87 9.78 -0.75
CA PHE A 118 6.90 10.87 -0.93
C PHE A 118 7.51 12.04 -1.71
N GLU A 119 8.78 12.37 -1.47
CA GLU A 119 9.50 13.38 -2.26
C GLU A 119 9.60 12.98 -3.73
N GLN A 120 9.81 11.69 -4.03
CA GLN A 120 9.77 11.19 -5.40
C GLN A 120 8.42 11.46 -6.06
N VAL A 121 7.31 11.16 -5.38
CA VAL A 121 5.96 11.38 -5.92
C VAL A 121 5.68 12.87 -6.07
N LYS A 122 6.11 13.70 -5.11
CA LYS A 122 6.00 15.17 -5.22
C LYS A 122 6.67 15.66 -6.50
N ARG A 123 7.92 15.24 -6.76
CA ARG A 123 8.62 15.61 -8.01
C ARG A 123 7.83 15.15 -9.24
N CYS A 124 7.42 13.89 -9.32
CA CYS A 124 6.65 13.40 -10.47
C CYS A 124 5.32 14.13 -10.69
N LEU A 125 4.62 14.54 -9.63
CA LEU A 125 3.38 15.32 -9.73
C LEU A 125 3.65 16.76 -10.16
N VAL A 126 4.67 17.40 -9.58
CA VAL A 126 5.05 18.78 -9.90
C VAL A 126 5.59 18.88 -11.33
N ASP A 127 6.40 17.93 -11.77
CA ASP A 127 6.97 17.90 -13.12
C ASP A 127 5.86 17.81 -14.20
N HIS A 128 4.72 17.19 -13.88
CA HIS A 128 3.61 17.01 -14.83
C HIS A 128 2.55 18.12 -14.73
N PHE A 129 2.09 18.46 -13.52
CA PHE A 129 1.01 19.43 -13.33
C PHE A 129 1.49 20.87 -13.14
N GLY A 130 2.75 21.07 -12.74
CA GLY A 130 3.28 22.35 -12.27
C GLY A 130 2.99 22.61 -10.79
N ALA A 131 3.92 23.27 -10.10
CA ALA A 131 3.80 23.55 -8.67
C ALA A 131 2.64 24.50 -8.33
N ASP A 132 2.32 25.42 -9.24
CA ASP A 132 1.29 26.46 -9.06
C ASP A 132 -0.11 26.04 -9.51
N ARG A 133 -0.26 24.78 -9.96
CA ARG A 133 -1.58 24.20 -10.28
C ARG A 133 -2.46 24.23 -9.05
N ASP A 134 -3.67 24.72 -9.21
CA ASP A 134 -4.68 24.68 -8.16
C ASP A 134 -5.16 23.23 -8.00
N LEU A 135 -5.12 22.70 -6.77
CA LEU A 135 -5.52 21.32 -6.47
C LEU A 135 -6.91 20.96 -6.99
N ARG A 136 -7.86 21.90 -6.98
CA ARG A 136 -9.26 21.66 -7.38
C ARG A 136 -9.44 21.52 -8.88
N THR A 137 -8.47 21.98 -9.65
CA THR A 137 -8.48 21.90 -11.11
C THR A 137 -7.88 20.59 -11.63
N ILE A 138 -7.41 19.71 -10.76
CA ILE A 138 -6.90 18.39 -11.13
C ILE A 138 -8.07 17.41 -11.14
N THR A 139 -8.40 16.93 -12.32
CA THR A 139 -9.51 16.01 -12.59
C THR A 139 -9.05 14.56 -12.64
N GLU A 140 -9.99 13.62 -12.76
CA GLU A 140 -9.68 12.20 -12.96
C GLU A 140 -8.98 11.96 -14.31
N ALA A 141 -9.39 12.68 -15.37
CA ALA A 141 -8.76 12.61 -16.68
C ALA A 141 -7.28 13.06 -16.61
N ASP A 142 -7.01 14.17 -15.92
CA ASP A 142 -5.65 14.65 -15.66
C ASP A 142 -4.79 13.59 -14.94
N ALA A 143 -5.39 12.83 -14.02
CA ALA A 143 -4.70 11.78 -13.27
C ALA A 143 -4.39 10.53 -14.12
N ASP A 144 -5.28 10.18 -15.05
CA ASP A 144 -5.04 9.13 -16.04
C ASP A 144 -3.96 9.54 -17.05
N ASP A 145 -3.96 10.79 -17.52
CA ASP A 145 -2.91 11.34 -18.38
C ASP A 145 -1.55 11.30 -17.68
N TRP A 146 -1.50 11.71 -16.40
CA TRP A 146 -0.28 11.59 -15.60
C TRP A 146 0.20 10.14 -15.52
N ARG A 147 -0.71 9.18 -15.30
CA ARG A 147 -0.36 7.75 -15.27
C ARG A 147 0.25 7.30 -16.59
N MET A 148 -0.26 7.75 -17.74
CA MET A 148 0.30 7.39 -19.05
C MET A 148 1.77 7.84 -19.15
N THR A 149 2.10 9.04 -18.67
CA THR A 149 3.50 9.50 -18.63
C THR A 149 4.41 8.66 -17.72
N LEU A 150 3.85 8.00 -16.70
CA LEU A 150 4.62 7.12 -15.81
C LEU A 150 4.91 5.76 -16.44
N ILE A 151 4.01 5.24 -17.29
CA ILE A 151 4.19 3.96 -17.97
C ILE A 151 5.42 4.01 -18.88
N GLU A 152 5.61 5.11 -19.60
CA GLU A 152 6.74 5.29 -20.51
C GLU A 152 8.09 5.35 -19.75
N LYS A 153 8.08 5.81 -18.50
CA LYS A 153 9.31 6.12 -17.74
C LYS A 153 9.68 5.08 -16.70
N TYR A 154 8.73 4.28 -16.23
CA TYR A 154 8.91 3.43 -15.06
C TYR A 154 8.39 2.01 -15.27
N ALA A 155 9.09 1.04 -14.69
CA ALA A 155 8.57 -0.32 -14.54
C ALA A 155 7.21 -0.32 -13.81
N GLU A 156 6.34 -1.26 -14.17
CA GLU A 156 4.95 -1.34 -13.70
C GLU A 156 4.81 -1.25 -12.17
N ALA A 157 5.66 -1.97 -11.43
CA ALA A 157 5.64 -1.95 -9.96
C ALA A 157 6.02 -0.57 -9.38
N THR A 158 6.88 0.19 -10.05
CA THR A 158 7.26 1.55 -9.64
C THR A 158 6.13 2.54 -9.94
N MET A 159 5.59 2.52 -11.17
CA MET A 159 4.41 3.32 -11.54
C MET A 159 3.26 3.08 -10.56
N SER A 160 2.95 1.82 -10.26
CA SER A 160 1.86 1.45 -9.35
C SER A 160 2.03 2.03 -7.94
N LYS A 161 3.27 2.05 -7.43
CA LYS A 161 3.59 2.68 -6.13
C LYS A 161 3.44 4.19 -6.16
N LEU A 162 3.82 4.85 -7.27
CA LEU A 162 3.64 6.29 -7.44
C LEU A 162 2.15 6.65 -7.44
N VAL A 163 1.33 5.93 -8.20
CA VAL A 163 -0.14 6.12 -8.24
C VAL A 163 -0.78 5.89 -6.87
N LYS A 164 -0.43 4.81 -6.16
CA LYS A 164 -0.97 4.54 -4.80
C LYS A 164 -0.64 5.65 -3.81
N ARG A 165 0.56 6.24 -3.92
CA ARG A 165 0.97 7.37 -3.07
C ARG A 165 0.27 8.67 -3.46
N ALA A 166 0.10 8.95 -4.74
CA ALA A 166 -0.70 10.08 -5.20
C ALA A 166 -2.14 9.97 -4.68
N ARG A 167 -2.75 8.77 -4.77
CA ARG A 167 -4.05 8.48 -4.17
C ARG A 167 -4.09 8.73 -2.67
N GLN A 168 -3.06 8.33 -1.92
CA GLN A 168 -2.96 8.61 -0.49
C GLN A 168 -2.84 10.11 -0.18
N ILE A 169 -2.06 10.83 -0.99
CA ILE A 169 -1.87 12.28 -0.89
C ILE A 169 -3.21 12.99 -1.08
N PHE A 170 -3.89 12.73 -2.18
CA PHE A 170 -5.17 13.38 -2.51
C PHE A 170 -6.32 12.92 -1.63
N LYS A 171 -6.27 11.71 -1.05
CA LYS A 171 -7.19 11.33 0.04
C LYS A 171 -7.03 12.24 1.26
N THR A 172 -5.81 12.71 1.54
CA THR A 172 -5.60 13.69 2.62
C THR A 172 -6.08 15.08 2.21
N ALA A 173 -5.90 15.49 0.96
CA ALA A 173 -6.43 16.75 0.44
C ALA A 173 -7.97 16.79 0.54
N LEU A 174 -8.62 15.70 0.16
CA LEU A 174 -10.08 15.53 0.26
C LEU A 174 -10.56 15.64 1.70
N ARG A 175 -9.90 14.94 2.65
CA ARG A 175 -10.23 15.05 4.08
C ARG A 175 -10.06 16.46 4.65
N ARG A 176 -9.18 17.27 4.06
CA ARG A 176 -8.96 18.68 4.44
C ARG A 176 -9.90 19.65 3.72
N GLY A 177 -10.81 19.16 2.87
CA GLY A 177 -11.73 20.00 2.08
C GLY A 177 -11.05 20.80 0.97
N LEU A 178 -9.78 20.50 0.66
CA LEU A 178 -9.02 21.22 -0.37
C LEU A 178 -9.47 20.84 -1.79
N VAL A 179 -9.99 19.63 -1.96
CA VAL A 179 -10.55 19.11 -3.22
C VAL A 179 -11.93 18.52 -2.97
N GLY A 180 -12.81 18.57 -3.98
CA GLY A 180 -14.16 17.98 -3.90
C GLY A 180 -14.19 16.47 -4.12
N MET A 181 -13.18 15.93 -4.80
CA MET A 181 -13.01 14.49 -5.06
C MET A 181 -11.53 14.13 -5.02
N ASN A 182 -11.21 12.83 -4.97
CA ASN A 182 -9.84 12.37 -5.15
C ASN A 182 -9.62 11.95 -6.61
N PRO A 183 -8.88 12.74 -7.42
CA PRO A 183 -8.70 12.44 -8.85
C PRO A 183 -7.95 11.12 -9.10
N PHE A 184 -7.22 10.60 -8.11
CA PHE A 184 -6.48 9.35 -8.22
C PHE A 184 -7.24 8.13 -7.68
N ALA A 185 -8.51 8.29 -7.26
CA ALA A 185 -9.28 7.21 -6.62
C ALA A 185 -9.31 5.94 -7.49
N GLU A 186 -9.72 6.08 -8.75
CA GLU A 186 -9.97 4.95 -9.66
C GLU A 186 -8.84 4.68 -10.66
N VAL A 187 -7.77 5.48 -10.62
CA VAL A 187 -6.62 5.33 -11.52
C VAL A 187 -6.02 3.92 -11.39
N LYS A 188 -6.01 3.16 -12.49
CA LYS A 188 -5.61 1.74 -12.49
C LYS A 188 -4.17 1.57 -12.01
N THR A 189 -3.96 0.73 -11.00
CA THR A 189 -2.62 0.33 -10.56
C THR A 189 -2.29 -1.05 -11.11
N GLY A 190 -1.09 -1.21 -11.63
CA GLY A 190 -0.58 -2.50 -12.06
C GLY A 190 -0.11 -3.38 -10.91
N SER A 191 0.48 -4.53 -11.25
CA SER A 191 1.04 -5.46 -10.28
C SER A 191 2.31 -4.88 -9.65
N GLU A 192 2.40 -4.97 -8.32
CA GLU A 192 3.67 -4.73 -7.60
C GLU A 192 4.54 -5.99 -7.53
N GLN A 193 4.00 -7.13 -7.96
CA GLN A 193 4.70 -8.41 -7.99
C GLN A 193 5.45 -8.54 -9.31
N ASN A 194 6.68 -9.04 -9.21
CA ASN A 194 7.51 -9.35 -10.36
C ASN A 194 8.13 -10.72 -10.10
N ASP A 195 7.40 -11.75 -10.50
CA ASP A 195 7.76 -13.15 -10.22
C ASP A 195 8.96 -13.59 -11.06
N ALA A 196 9.23 -12.94 -12.19
CA ALA A 196 10.46 -13.11 -12.97
C ALA A 196 11.74 -12.74 -12.21
N ARG A 197 11.62 -12.09 -11.03
CA ARG A 197 12.75 -11.79 -10.14
C ARG A 197 12.85 -12.71 -8.94
N GLN A 198 11.99 -13.72 -8.85
CA GLN A 198 12.15 -14.82 -7.91
C GLN A 198 13.25 -15.75 -8.41
N HIS A 199 14.08 -16.22 -7.49
CA HIS A 199 15.20 -17.10 -7.80
C HIS A 199 15.51 -17.91 -6.54
N PHE A 200 15.52 -19.23 -6.67
CA PHE A 200 15.93 -20.14 -5.62
C PHE A 200 17.45 -20.31 -5.67
N ILE A 201 18.11 -20.30 -4.51
CA ILE A 201 19.55 -20.50 -4.38
C ILE A 201 19.78 -21.76 -3.57
N ASP A 202 20.23 -22.81 -4.25
CA ASP A 202 20.58 -24.09 -3.64
C ASP A 202 21.83 -23.99 -2.73
N HIS A 203 22.07 -25.06 -1.96
CA HIS A 203 23.15 -25.13 -0.98
C HIS A 203 24.54 -25.06 -1.64
N ASP A 204 24.78 -25.81 -2.72
CA ASP A 204 26.08 -25.85 -3.38
C ASP A 204 26.45 -24.48 -3.98
N THR A 205 25.48 -23.79 -4.56
CA THR A 205 25.65 -22.45 -5.11
C THR A 205 26.02 -21.45 -4.02
N ILE A 206 25.34 -21.47 -2.87
CA ILE A 206 25.62 -20.49 -1.81
C ILE A 206 26.92 -20.79 -1.06
N GLU A 207 27.30 -22.06 -0.90
CA GLU A 207 28.59 -22.44 -0.30
C GLU A 207 29.78 -21.95 -1.12
N LYS A 208 29.71 -22.04 -2.47
CA LYS A 208 30.71 -21.44 -3.37
C LYS A 208 30.84 -19.93 -3.14
N VAL A 209 29.71 -19.25 -2.98
CA VAL A 209 29.65 -17.80 -2.77
C VAL A 209 30.17 -17.40 -1.39
N ILE A 210 29.81 -18.14 -0.34
CA ILE A 210 30.33 -17.93 1.02
C ILE A 210 31.85 -18.12 1.03
N SER A 211 32.35 -19.20 0.42
CA SER A 211 33.78 -19.51 0.32
C SER A 211 34.59 -18.42 -0.41
N ALA A 212 33.98 -17.73 -1.38
CA ALA A 212 34.63 -16.64 -2.10
C ALA A 212 34.71 -15.31 -1.32
N SER A 213 34.04 -15.22 -0.16
CA SER A 213 33.94 -14.01 0.66
C SER A 213 35.30 -13.48 1.12
N PRO A 214 35.46 -12.15 1.25
CA PRO A 214 36.75 -11.55 1.59
C PRO A 214 37.16 -11.75 3.06
N ASP A 215 36.22 -11.96 3.97
CA ASP A 215 36.44 -12.14 5.40
C ASP A 215 35.27 -12.85 6.08
N PHE A 216 35.45 -13.17 7.37
CA PHE A 216 34.47 -13.88 8.20
C PHE A 216 33.17 -13.09 8.41
N GLU A 217 33.22 -11.75 8.49
CA GLU A 217 32.01 -10.94 8.60
C GLU A 217 31.16 -11.02 7.32
N TRP A 218 31.78 -11.04 6.13
CA TRP A 218 31.03 -11.28 4.88
C TRP A 218 30.46 -12.68 4.76
N LYS A 219 31.22 -13.72 5.17
CA LYS A 219 30.68 -15.08 5.27
C LYS A 219 29.43 -15.07 6.15
N LEU A 220 29.52 -14.43 7.31
CA LEU A 220 28.42 -14.35 8.28
C LEU A 220 27.23 -13.51 7.78
N ILE A 221 27.45 -12.38 7.08
CA ILE A 221 26.36 -11.60 6.46
C ILE A 221 25.55 -12.47 5.51
N ILE A 222 26.23 -13.27 4.68
CA ILE A 222 25.59 -14.16 3.71
C ILE A 222 24.88 -15.31 4.45
N ALA A 223 25.53 -15.95 5.42
CA ALA A 223 24.96 -17.02 6.22
C ALA A 223 23.73 -16.58 7.02
N LEU A 224 23.75 -15.39 7.64
CA LEU A 224 22.59 -14.82 8.35
C LEU A 224 21.41 -14.61 7.41
N ALA A 225 21.65 -14.16 6.17
CA ALA A 225 20.60 -13.98 5.17
C ALA A 225 20.06 -15.32 4.65
N ARG A 226 20.95 -16.30 4.41
CA ARG A 226 20.63 -17.59 3.77
C ARG A 226 20.15 -18.68 4.72
N TYR A 227 20.75 -18.82 5.88
CA TYR A 227 20.45 -19.88 6.85
C TYR A 227 19.59 -19.33 7.99
N GLY A 228 19.94 -18.16 8.51
CA GLY A 228 19.13 -17.47 9.52
C GLY A 228 17.86 -16.82 8.97
N GLY A 229 17.76 -16.68 7.65
CA GLY A 229 16.65 -15.97 7.00
C GLY A 229 16.50 -14.52 7.50
N VAL A 230 17.58 -13.87 7.96
CA VAL A 230 17.55 -12.52 8.56
C VAL A 230 17.44 -11.45 7.47
N ARG A 231 16.75 -10.32 7.72
CA ARG A 231 16.69 -9.24 6.72
C ARG A 231 17.99 -8.44 6.68
N THR A 232 18.63 -8.43 5.53
CA THR A 232 19.87 -7.67 5.30
C THR A 232 19.58 -6.38 4.52
N PRO A 233 20.16 -5.22 4.91
CA PRO A 233 21.10 -5.01 6.02
C PRO A 233 20.45 -4.76 7.39
N SER A 234 19.18 -4.37 7.44
CA SER A 234 18.61 -3.71 8.63
C SER A 234 18.62 -4.54 9.92
N GLU A 235 18.41 -5.85 9.81
CA GLU A 235 18.41 -6.75 10.97
C GLU A 235 19.82 -7.34 11.16
N THR A 236 20.49 -7.74 10.08
CA THR A 236 21.87 -8.25 10.11
C THR A 236 22.84 -7.28 10.80
N LEU A 237 22.76 -5.98 10.51
CA LEU A 237 23.65 -4.96 11.11
C LEU A 237 23.20 -4.48 12.51
N ALA A 238 22.02 -4.90 12.96
CA ALA A 238 21.46 -4.55 14.26
C ALA A 238 21.64 -5.66 15.32
N LEU A 239 21.96 -6.88 14.89
CA LEU A 239 22.14 -8.03 15.75
C LEU A 239 23.41 -7.89 16.60
N LYS A 240 23.28 -8.19 17.90
CA LYS A 240 24.37 -8.13 18.89
C LYS A 240 24.74 -9.51 19.37
N TRP A 241 25.95 -9.67 19.90
CA TRP A 241 26.37 -10.94 20.48
C TRP A 241 25.51 -11.35 21.68
N GLY A 242 25.04 -10.38 22.47
CA GLY A 242 24.08 -10.62 23.55
C GLY A 242 22.68 -11.06 23.09
N ASP A 243 22.37 -11.01 21.79
CA ASP A 243 21.12 -11.53 21.25
C ASP A 243 21.20 -13.04 20.92
N ILE A 244 22.39 -13.65 21.03
CA ILE A 244 22.66 -15.06 20.72
C ILE A 244 22.65 -15.88 22.00
N ASP A 245 21.71 -16.83 22.07
CA ASP A 245 21.59 -17.83 23.14
C ASP A 245 22.14 -19.16 22.62
N TRP A 246 23.42 -19.40 22.95
CA TRP A 246 24.17 -20.58 22.52
C TRP A 246 23.72 -21.88 23.20
N GLU A 247 23.15 -21.77 24.40
CA GLU A 247 22.72 -22.90 25.23
C GLU A 247 21.38 -23.46 24.74
N ASN A 248 20.44 -22.57 24.36
CA ASN A 248 19.10 -22.96 23.92
C ASN A 248 18.93 -22.95 22.39
N ASP A 249 20.01 -22.78 21.63
CA ASP A 249 20.02 -22.68 20.16
C ASP A 249 19.04 -21.63 19.61
N ARG A 250 19.10 -20.41 20.14
CA ARG A 250 18.18 -19.31 19.76
C ARG A 250 18.94 -18.01 19.48
N MET A 251 18.40 -17.21 18.56
CA MET A 251 18.78 -15.80 18.39
C MET A 251 17.57 -14.89 18.43
N THR A 252 17.68 -13.78 19.15
CA THR A 252 16.65 -12.75 19.22
C THR A 252 16.91 -11.69 18.16
N VAL A 253 16.21 -11.77 17.03
CA VAL A 253 16.43 -10.84 15.91
C VAL A 253 15.55 -9.60 16.07
N PRO A 254 16.15 -8.40 16.23
CA PRO A 254 15.38 -7.16 16.30
C PRO A 254 14.70 -6.89 14.96
N SER A 255 13.48 -6.34 15.00
CA SER A 255 12.75 -5.96 13.79
C SER A 255 12.33 -4.50 13.83
N GLN A 256 13.15 -3.66 13.21
CA GLN A 256 12.88 -2.22 13.08
C GLN A 256 11.55 -1.94 12.36
N LYS A 257 11.19 -2.78 11.38
CA LYS A 257 9.98 -2.61 10.56
C LYS A 257 8.71 -2.88 11.35
N THR A 258 8.70 -3.91 12.19
CA THR A 258 7.51 -4.32 12.95
C THR A 258 7.50 -3.79 14.39
N LYS A 259 8.56 -3.10 14.82
CA LYS A 259 8.63 -2.40 16.12
C LYS A 259 7.42 -1.49 16.36
N LYS A 260 7.03 -0.70 15.36
CA LYS A 260 5.84 0.19 15.44
C LYS A 260 4.50 -0.57 15.47
N GLN A 261 4.52 -1.88 15.21
CA GLN A 261 3.34 -2.76 15.17
C GLN A 261 3.29 -3.68 16.42
N GLY A 262 4.06 -3.36 17.48
CA GLY A 262 4.11 -4.16 18.70
C GLY A 262 4.93 -5.45 18.60
N LYS A 263 5.65 -5.68 17.48
CA LYS A 263 6.55 -6.83 17.30
C LYS A 263 7.99 -6.36 17.12
N PRO A 264 8.65 -5.86 18.18
CA PRO A 264 9.98 -5.24 18.10
C PRO A 264 11.12 -6.23 17.83
N TRP A 265 10.89 -7.52 18.03
CA TRP A 265 11.85 -8.60 17.82
C TRP A 265 11.10 -9.90 17.52
N ARG A 266 11.86 -10.94 17.14
CA ARG A 266 11.39 -12.32 17.02
C ARG A 266 12.51 -13.28 17.44
N VAL A 267 12.15 -14.46 17.91
CA VAL A 267 13.13 -15.53 18.19
C VAL A 267 13.23 -16.43 16.97
N VAL A 268 14.46 -16.69 16.55
CA VAL A 268 14.81 -17.55 15.43
C VAL A 268 15.71 -18.68 15.96
N PRO A 269 15.51 -19.93 15.54
CA PRO A 269 16.46 -20.99 15.87
C PRO A 269 17.87 -20.66 15.36
N LEU A 270 18.89 -21.03 16.14
CA LEU A 270 20.25 -21.17 15.65
C LEU A 270 20.31 -22.44 14.81
N PHE A 271 19.94 -22.30 13.53
CA PHE A 271 19.97 -23.41 12.61
C PHE A 271 21.38 -24.02 12.53
N PRO A 272 21.52 -25.35 12.42
CA PRO A 272 22.81 -26.03 12.36
C PRO A 272 23.76 -25.46 11.29
N GLU A 273 23.22 -25.05 10.14
CA GLU A 273 23.98 -24.48 9.03
C GLU A 273 24.50 -23.07 9.33
N LEU A 274 23.86 -22.33 10.25
CA LEU A 274 24.27 -20.98 10.65
C LEU A 274 25.33 -21.01 11.77
N ARG A 275 25.23 -21.97 12.68
CA ARG A 275 26.02 -22.02 13.92
C ARG A 275 27.54 -21.94 13.68
N PRO A 276 28.15 -22.68 12.73
CA PRO A 276 29.59 -22.61 12.48
C PRO A 276 30.09 -21.21 12.13
N TYR A 277 29.31 -20.45 11.34
CA TYR A 277 29.70 -19.09 10.95
C TYR A 277 29.59 -18.09 12.10
N LEU A 278 28.59 -18.27 12.98
CA LEU A 278 28.48 -17.45 14.19
C LEU A 278 29.65 -17.75 15.14
N SER A 279 30.01 -19.03 15.32
CA SER A 279 31.14 -19.42 16.16
C SER A 279 32.47 -18.88 15.62
N GLU A 280 32.76 -19.09 14.33
CA GLU A 280 33.97 -18.54 13.68
C GLU A 280 34.05 -17.02 13.86
N ALA A 281 32.94 -16.30 13.68
CA ALA A 281 32.94 -14.86 13.84
C ALA A 281 33.02 -14.38 15.29
N PHE A 282 32.50 -15.14 16.25
CA PHE A 282 32.62 -14.84 17.68
C PHE A 282 34.06 -15.00 18.15
N ASP A 283 34.71 -16.10 17.75
CA ASP A 283 36.11 -16.38 18.07
C ASP A 283 37.08 -15.34 17.47
N GLN A 284 36.72 -14.75 16.32
CA GLN A 284 37.50 -13.71 15.65
C GLN A 284 37.15 -12.29 16.11
N ALA A 285 36.07 -12.10 16.88
CA ALA A 285 35.66 -10.80 17.34
C ALA A 285 36.60 -10.31 18.46
N ALA A 286 37.01 -9.04 18.39
CA ALA A 286 37.80 -8.45 19.46
C ALA A 286 36.96 -8.34 20.75
N ASP A 287 37.61 -8.53 21.90
CA ASP A 287 36.98 -8.40 23.21
C ASP A 287 36.21 -7.09 23.35
N GLY A 288 34.97 -7.17 23.85
CA GLY A 288 34.08 -6.02 24.00
C GLY A 288 33.36 -5.58 22.73
N THR A 289 33.55 -6.26 21.60
CA THR A 289 32.72 -6.03 20.41
C THR A 289 31.25 -6.35 20.73
N GLU A 290 30.36 -5.38 20.52
CA GLU A 290 28.93 -5.54 20.83
C GLU A 290 28.14 -6.19 19.69
N PHE A 291 28.44 -5.79 18.44
CA PHE A 291 27.66 -6.17 17.26
C PHE A 291 28.25 -7.40 16.57
N VAL A 292 27.37 -8.27 16.08
CA VAL A 292 27.76 -9.47 15.32
C VAL A 292 28.51 -9.11 14.03
N ILE A 293 28.08 -8.05 13.35
CA ILE A 293 28.77 -7.46 12.20
C ILE A 293 29.29 -6.09 12.62
N ASN A 294 30.60 -5.92 12.77
CA ASN A 294 31.20 -4.70 13.28
C ASN A 294 31.76 -3.80 12.17
N ARG A 295 32.50 -4.39 11.21
CA ARG A 295 33.22 -3.68 10.15
C ARG A 295 32.29 -2.96 9.17
N TYR A 296 31.14 -3.55 8.83
CA TYR A 296 30.29 -3.08 7.73
C TYR A 296 29.08 -2.24 8.14
N ARG A 297 29.20 -1.50 9.25
CA ARG A 297 28.08 -0.74 9.84
C ARG A 297 27.92 0.69 9.32
N ASP A 298 28.92 1.23 8.62
CA ASP A 298 28.81 2.58 8.03
C ASP A 298 27.75 2.60 6.92
N ARG A 299 26.92 3.65 6.90
CA ARG A 299 25.90 3.89 5.87
C ARG A 299 26.49 4.04 4.47
N SER A 300 27.77 4.38 4.37
CA SER A 300 28.51 4.41 3.08
C SER A 300 28.77 3.00 2.52
N SER A 301 28.71 1.95 3.36
CA SER A 301 28.98 0.56 2.97
C SER A 301 27.87 0.01 2.07
N ASN A 302 28.16 -0.08 0.77
CA ASN A 302 27.24 -0.64 -0.20
C ASN A 302 27.36 -2.18 -0.25
N LEU A 303 26.63 -2.86 0.64
CA LEU A 303 26.60 -4.32 0.69
C LEU A 303 26.18 -4.94 -0.65
N ARG A 304 25.27 -4.31 -1.40
CA ARG A 304 24.80 -4.85 -2.68
C ARG A 304 25.94 -4.92 -3.69
N THR A 305 26.72 -3.85 -3.83
CA THR A 305 27.83 -3.79 -4.79
C THR A 305 28.90 -4.80 -4.43
N GLN A 306 29.26 -4.91 -3.15
CA GLN A 306 30.26 -5.87 -2.72
C GLN A 306 29.77 -7.32 -2.89
N PHE A 307 28.50 -7.60 -2.58
CA PHE A 307 27.95 -8.95 -2.77
C PHE A 307 27.95 -9.37 -4.25
N CYS A 308 27.65 -8.45 -5.18
CA CYS A 308 27.83 -8.73 -6.61
C CYS A 308 29.27 -9.10 -6.99
N ARG A 309 30.28 -8.49 -6.37
CA ARG A 309 31.69 -8.84 -6.62
C ARG A 309 32.02 -10.22 -6.08
N ILE A 310 31.52 -10.58 -4.89
CA ILE A 310 31.70 -11.90 -4.28
C ILE A 310 31.08 -12.98 -5.17
N ILE A 311 29.83 -12.78 -5.62
CA ILE A 311 29.13 -13.72 -6.51
C ILE A 311 29.91 -13.94 -7.81
N LYS A 312 30.42 -12.86 -8.44
CA LYS A 312 31.26 -12.96 -9.64
C LYS A 312 32.56 -13.73 -9.37
N LYS A 313 33.22 -13.46 -8.23
CA LYS A 313 34.46 -14.15 -7.84
C LYS A 313 34.23 -15.65 -7.63
N ALA A 314 33.04 -16.04 -7.18
CA ALA A 314 32.64 -17.44 -7.04
C ALA A 314 32.29 -18.14 -8.37
N GLY A 315 32.33 -17.44 -9.51
CA GLY A 315 31.94 -17.99 -10.81
C GLY A 315 30.43 -18.23 -10.96
N VAL A 316 29.61 -17.59 -10.13
CA VAL A 316 28.15 -17.77 -10.13
C VAL A 316 27.47 -16.61 -10.86
N THR A 317 26.41 -16.90 -11.62
CA THR A 317 25.58 -15.87 -12.27
C THR A 317 24.86 -15.02 -11.23
N ILE A 318 24.93 -13.69 -11.35
CA ILE A 318 24.25 -12.78 -10.42
C ILE A 318 22.73 -12.91 -10.56
N TRP A 319 22.06 -13.26 -9.47
CA TRP A 319 20.60 -13.31 -9.41
C TRP A 319 19.97 -11.96 -8.99
N PRO A 320 18.68 -11.71 -9.31
CA PRO A 320 17.97 -10.52 -8.85
C PRO A 320 17.70 -10.56 -7.33
N ARG A 321 17.42 -9.40 -6.71
CA ARG A 321 16.99 -9.30 -5.30
C ARG A 321 17.89 -10.08 -4.32
N LEU A 322 19.21 -9.98 -4.53
CA LEU A 322 20.29 -10.70 -3.84
C LEU A 322 19.93 -11.30 -2.46
N PHE A 323 19.90 -10.46 -1.42
CA PHE A 323 19.63 -10.92 -0.04
C PHE A 323 18.19 -11.37 0.18
N GLN A 324 17.22 -10.79 -0.53
CA GLN A 324 15.83 -11.19 -0.37
C GLN A 324 15.58 -12.60 -0.91
N ASN A 325 16.26 -12.97 -1.99
CA ASN A 325 16.13 -14.31 -2.57
C ASN A 325 16.89 -15.37 -1.76
N LEU A 326 18.00 -15.03 -1.07
CA LEU A 326 18.60 -15.93 -0.08
C LEU A 326 17.60 -16.28 1.04
N ARG A 327 16.95 -15.25 1.58
CA ARG A 327 15.92 -15.41 2.60
C ARG A 327 14.70 -16.18 2.08
N ALA A 328 14.27 -15.92 0.85
CA ALA A 328 13.14 -16.63 0.24
C ALA A 328 13.46 -18.12 0.01
N SER A 329 14.71 -18.44 -0.35
CA SER A 329 15.18 -19.82 -0.47
C SER A 329 15.10 -20.52 0.89
N ARG A 330 15.57 -19.88 1.97
CA ARG A 330 15.43 -20.43 3.33
C ARG A 330 14.00 -20.66 3.75
N GLU A 331 13.14 -19.69 3.45
CA GLU A 331 11.71 -19.79 3.76
C GLU A 331 11.04 -20.96 3.05
N THR A 332 11.42 -21.20 1.79
CA THR A 332 10.92 -22.33 0.99
C THR A 332 11.33 -23.66 1.61
N GLU A 333 12.60 -23.81 1.99
CA GLU A 333 13.12 -25.01 2.64
C GLU A 333 12.42 -25.28 3.98
N LEU A 334 12.38 -24.28 4.87
CA LEU A 334 11.76 -24.45 6.17
C LEU A 334 10.26 -24.78 6.08
N ALA A 335 9.56 -24.24 5.09
CA ALA A 335 8.15 -24.51 4.89
C ALA A 335 7.88 -25.91 4.29
N ASN A 336 8.89 -26.59 3.77
CA ASN A 336 8.79 -28.00 3.39
C ASN A 336 8.95 -28.93 4.61
N GLU A 337 9.56 -28.46 5.69
CA GLU A 337 9.86 -29.25 6.89
C GLU A 337 8.92 -28.94 8.06
N TYR A 338 8.47 -27.69 8.17
CA TYR A 338 7.71 -27.19 9.31
C TYR A 338 6.40 -26.53 8.89
N PRO A 339 5.37 -26.50 9.76
CA PRO A 339 4.14 -25.79 9.50
C PRO A 339 4.36 -24.30 9.19
N LEU A 340 3.66 -23.78 8.20
CA LEU A 340 3.84 -22.40 7.70
C LEU A 340 3.72 -21.32 8.80
N HIS A 341 2.85 -21.52 9.79
CA HIS A 341 2.68 -20.56 10.88
C HIS A 341 3.93 -20.49 11.78
N VAL A 342 4.67 -21.59 11.94
CA VAL A 342 5.93 -21.65 12.68
C VAL A 342 7.02 -20.92 11.90
N VAL A 343 7.16 -21.23 10.61
CA VAL A 343 8.15 -20.60 9.71
C VAL A 343 7.93 -19.09 9.63
N THR A 344 6.69 -18.65 9.45
CA THR A 344 6.36 -17.22 9.40
C THR A 344 6.62 -16.50 10.72
N ALA A 345 6.50 -17.18 11.87
CA ALA A 345 6.88 -16.65 13.17
C ALA A 345 8.41 -16.46 13.28
N TRP A 346 9.20 -17.48 12.92
CA TRP A 346 10.66 -17.41 12.92
C TRP A 346 11.21 -16.37 11.94
N LEU A 347 10.66 -16.30 10.73
CA LEU A 347 11.13 -15.35 9.73
C LEU A 347 10.52 -13.96 9.94
N GLY A 348 9.41 -13.85 10.65
CA GLY A 348 8.76 -12.58 10.98
C GLY A 348 8.08 -11.95 9.78
N ASN A 349 7.37 -12.75 8.98
CA ASN A 349 6.46 -12.27 7.93
C ASN A 349 5.02 -12.77 8.21
N THR A 350 4.15 -12.79 7.20
CA THR A 350 2.76 -13.26 7.35
C THR A 350 2.53 -14.44 6.43
N PRO A 351 1.61 -15.37 6.74
CA PRO A 351 1.28 -16.48 5.85
C PRO A 351 0.98 -16.03 4.42
N LYS A 352 0.22 -14.93 4.24
CA LYS A 352 -0.05 -14.35 2.91
C LYS A 352 1.21 -13.93 2.15
N VAL A 353 2.23 -13.44 2.86
CA VAL A 353 3.53 -13.08 2.26
C VAL A 353 4.34 -14.35 1.99
N ALA A 354 4.32 -15.32 2.91
CA ALA A 354 4.99 -16.59 2.77
C ALA A 354 4.43 -17.40 1.60
N THR A 355 3.11 -17.57 1.46
CA THR A 355 2.46 -18.24 0.31
C THR A 355 2.88 -17.63 -1.03
N LYS A 356 3.11 -16.31 -1.09
CA LYS A 356 3.61 -15.63 -2.30
C LYS A 356 5.07 -15.96 -2.64
N HIS A 357 5.85 -16.43 -1.67
CA HIS A 357 7.26 -16.80 -1.80
C HIS A 357 7.49 -18.33 -1.79
N TYR A 358 6.58 -19.09 -1.17
CA TYR A 358 6.56 -20.54 -1.03
C TYR A 358 6.31 -21.27 -2.36
N LEU A 359 5.70 -20.60 -3.33
CA LEU A 359 5.40 -21.18 -4.65
C LEU A 359 6.64 -21.33 -5.56
N GLN A 360 7.85 -21.21 -5.03
CA GLN A 360 9.04 -21.61 -5.78
C GLN A 360 9.08 -23.13 -5.83
N VAL A 361 8.59 -23.69 -6.94
CA VAL A 361 8.77 -25.11 -7.24
C VAL A 361 10.25 -25.34 -7.51
N THR A 362 10.87 -26.23 -6.74
CA THR A 362 12.28 -26.61 -6.87
C THR A 362 12.40 -27.95 -7.61
N ASP A 363 13.56 -28.22 -8.19
CA ASP A 363 13.85 -29.53 -8.80
C ASP A 363 13.75 -30.68 -7.79
N ASP A 364 13.99 -30.40 -6.51
CA ASP A 364 13.82 -31.37 -5.42
C ASP A 364 12.34 -31.75 -5.22
N HIS A 365 11.40 -30.81 -5.40
CA HIS A 365 9.97 -31.13 -5.37
C HIS A 365 9.58 -32.10 -6.50
N PHE A 366 10.10 -31.88 -7.71
CA PHE A 366 9.89 -32.79 -8.83
C PHE A 366 10.47 -34.18 -8.53
N ARG A 367 11.71 -34.24 -8.02
CA ARG A 367 12.36 -35.51 -7.65
C ARG A 367 11.58 -36.28 -6.57
N LYS A 368 11.16 -35.61 -5.49
CA LYS A 368 10.38 -36.22 -4.40
C LYS A 368 9.02 -36.72 -4.87
N ALA A 369 8.30 -35.92 -5.66
CA ALA A 369 7.00 -36.29 -6.20
C ALA A 369 7.11 -37.49 -7.17
N ALA A 370 8.11 -37.49 -8.06
CA ALA A 370 8.35 -38.60 -8.99
C ALA A 370 8.76 -39.89 -8.26
N ALA A 371 9.47 -39.79 -7.14
CA ALA A 371 9.87 -40.93 -6.32
C ALA A 371 8.76 -41.47 -5.39
N GLY A 372 7.52 -40.93 -5.47
CA GLY A 372 6.42 -41.34 -4.61
C GLY A 372 6.57 -40.93 -3.13
N MET A 373 7.57 -40.12 -2.80
CA MET A 373 7.84 -39.61 -1.45
C MET A 373 7.03 -38.34 -1.17
N GLY A 374 5.72 -38.39 -1.42
CA GLY A 374 4.81 -37.32 -1.03
C GLY A 374 4.72 -37.25 0.49
N ALA A 375 4.76 -36.04 1.04
CA ALA A 375 4.67 -35.79 2.48
C ALA A 375 3.48 -36.53 3.09
N THR A 376 3.74 -37.39 4.07
CA THR A 376 2.74 -37.97 4.96
C THR A 376 2.14 -36.85 5.82
N VAL A 377 1.16 -36.13 5.27
CA VAL A 377 0.29 -35.29 6.09
C VAL A 377 -0.54 -36.24 6.94
N GLY A 378 -0.29 -36.21 8.25
CA GLY A 378 -0.86 -37.13 9.23
C GLY A 378 -2.36 -37.35 9.03
N ALA A 379 -2.73 -38.61 8.83
CA ALA A 379 -4.10 -39.04 8.92
C ALA A 379 -4.63 -38.64 10.31
N VAL A 380 -5.66 -37.81 10.33
CA VAL A 380 -6.44 -37.56 11.53
C VAL A 380 -7.09 -38.89 11.89
N SER A 381 -6.61 -39.49 12.98
CA SER A 381 -7.21 -40.68 13.57
C SER A 381 -8.66 -40.36 13.92
N ASP A 382 -9.56 -41.13 13.32
CA ASP A 382 -10.98 -41.12 13.57
C ASP A 382 -11.23 -41.63 15.00
N CYS A 383 -11.51 -40.71 15.93
CA CYS A 383 -11.89 -41.07 17.29
C CYS A 383 -13.40 -41.29 17.33
N GLN A 384 -13.80 -42.55 17.19
CA GLN A 384 -15.16 -42.98 17.48
C GLN A 384 -15.54 -42.70 18.95
N GLY A 385 -16.71 -42.08 19.11
CA GLY A 385 -17.67 -42.43 20.16
C GLY A 385 -17.45 -41.84 21.55
N VAL A 386 -18.12 -40.71 21.84
CA VAL A 386 -18.81 -40.55 23.14
C VAL A 386 -20.18 -39.91 22.89
N ASN A 387 -21.21 -40.71 23.15
CA ASN A 387 -22.61 -40.32 23.29
C ASN A 387 -22.76 -39.32 24.44
N CYS A 388 -23.34 -38.16 24.18
CA CYS A 388 -24.03 -37.37 25.21
C CYS A 388 -25.35 -36.86 24.63
N THR A 389 -26.41 -37.57 24.99
CA THR A 389 -27.81 -37.17 24.89
C THR A 389 -28.06 -35.89 25.67
N HIS A 390 -28.70 -34.87 25.06
CA HIS A 390 -29.76 -34.11 25.73
C HIS A 390 -30.61 -33.27 24.76
N SER A 391 -31.86 -33.72 24.64
CA SER A 391 -33.13 -32.99 24.48
C SER A 391 -33.26 -31.81 23.51
N CYS A 392 -34.15 -32.03 22.54
CA CYS A 392 -34.85 -31.08 21.70
C CYS A 392 -35.67 -30.05 22.49
N THR A 393 -35.73 -28.83 21.97
CA THR A 393 -36.98 -28.04 21.93
C THR A 393 -37.08 -27.35 20.57
N HIS A 394 -38.16 -27.68 19.87
CA HIS A 394 -38.62 -27.05 18.64
C HIS A 394 -39.07 -25.60 18.87
N SER A 395 -38.80 -24.72 17.90
CA SER A 395 -39.81 -23.75 17.45
C SER A 395 -39.71 -23.56 15.94
N GLN A 396 -40.86 -23.71 15.29
CA GLN A 396 -41.12 -23.64 13.85
C GLN A 396 -41.38 -22.20 13.40
N SER A 397 -41.09 -21.91 12.14
CA SER A 397 -41.87 -21.08 11.18
C SER A 397 -40.99 -20.86 9.94
N GLU A 398 -41.13 -21.68 8.90
CA GLU A 398 -42.02 -21.51 7.73
C GLU A 398 -41.70 -20.28 6.86
N ASN A 399 -41.01 -20.56 5.74
CA ASN A 399 -41.15 -19.84 4.48
C ASN A 399 -42.52 -20.17 3.86
N PRO A 400 -43.03 -19.33 2.94
CA PRO A 400 -43.00 -19.79 1.55
C PRO A 400 -42.79 -18.66 0.53
N GLU A 401 -42.13 -18.99 -0.59
CA GLU A 401 -42.62 -18.68 -1.94
C GLU A 401 -41.73 -19.37 -2.98
N GLU A 402 -42.25 -20.46 -3.55
CA GLU A 402 -41.82 -21.06 -4.82
C GLU A 402 -42.87 -20.72 -5.89
N SER A 403 -42.43 -20.35 -7.09
CA SER A 403 -43.14 -20.78 -8.32
C SER A 403 -42.14 -20.98 -9.47
N THR A 404 -41.85 -22.27 -9.68
CA THR A 404 -41.89 -23.02 -10.95
C THR A 404 -41.51 -22.30 -12.25
N ILE A 405 -40.42 -22.74 -12.91
CA ILE A 405 -40.43 -23.20 -14.33
C ILE A 405 -39.39 -24.34 -14.47
N LEU A 406 -39.87 -25.51 -14.90
CA LEU A 406 -39.10 -26.71 -15.24
C LEU A 406 -39.06 -26.84 -16.77
N GLY A 407 -37.91 -27.21 -17.36
CA GLY A 407 -37.92 -27.84 -18.69
C GLY A 407 -36.68 -27.71 -19.58
N VAL A 408 -36.01 -28.86 -19.74
CA VAL A 408 -35.32 -29.36 -20.95
C VAL A 408 -33.79 -29.14 -21.07
N LEU A 409 -33.06 -30.14 -20.55
CA LEU A 409 -32.08 -31.02 -21.22
C LEU A 409 -31.15 -30.47 -22.31
N GLY A 410 -29.86 -30.80 -22.18
CA GLY A 410 -28.92 -30.83 -23.30
C GLY A 410 -27.47 -31.02 -22.87
N ASP A 411 -27.06 -32.29 -22.72
CA ASP A 411 -25.69 -32.75 -22.47
C ASP A 411 -24.63 -32.07 -23.36
N LEU A 412 -23.51 -31.66 -22.78
CA LEU A 412 -22.25 -31.48 -23.50
C LEU A 412 -21.10 -32.01 -22.65
N LEU A 413 -20.84 -33.29 -22.90
CA LEU A 413 -19.69 -34.08 -22.49
C LEU A 413 -18.36 -33.37 -22.79
N ALA A 414 -17.49 -33.33 -21.80
CA ALA A 414 -16.08 -33.05 -21.96
C ALA A 414 -15.37 -34.20 -22.72
N PRO A 415 -14.44 -33.94 -23.65
CA PRO A 415 -13.55 -34.98 -24.15
C PRO A 415 -12.33 -35.14 -23.23
N ARG A 416 -12.01 -36.40 -22.94
CA ARG A 416 -10.78 -36.89 -22.30
C ARG A 416 -9.74 -37.27 -23.38
N VAL A 417 -8.48 -36.88 -23.10
CA VAL A 417 -7.21 -37.59 -23.37
C VAL A 417 -6.73 -37.77 -24.83
N GLY A 418 -5.65 -37.06 -25.15
CA GLY A 418 -4.32 -37.58 -25.55
C GLY A 418 -4.18 -38.41 -26.84
N LEU A 419 -3.29 -37.96 -27.73
CA LEU A 419 -2.43 -38.76 -28.63
C LEU A 419 -1.42 -37.82 -29.34
N GLU A 420 -0.13 -37.89 -28.99
CA GLU A 420 0.96 -37.77 -29.98
C GLU A 420 1.02 -39.13 -30.75
N PRO A 421 1.61 -39.27 -31.97
CA PRO A 421 2.75 -38.51 -32.52
C PRO A 421 2.70 -38.23 -34.06
N ASN A 422 3.58 -37.35 -34.54
CA ASN A 422 4.56 -37.62 -35.63
C ASN A 422 5.00 -36.36 -36.41
N LEU A 423 6.32 -36.19 -36.40
CA LEU A 423 7.19 -35.58 -37.41
C LEU A 423 6.63 -35.66 -38.85
N VAL A 424 6.59 -34.53 -39.56
CA VAL A 424 6.99 -34.40 -40.99
C VAL A 424 7.43 -32.94 -41.27
N VAL A 425 8.71 -32.81 -41.63
CA VAL A 425 9.44 -31.72 -42.33
C VAL A 425 9.58 -30.35 -41.66
#